data_AF-W9PSK0-F1
#
_entry.id   AF-W9PSK0-F1
#
_cell.length_a   1.000
_cell.length_b   1.000
_cell.length_c   1.000
_cell.angle_alpha   90.00
_cell.angle_beta   90.00
_cell.angle_gamma   90.00
#
_symmetry.space_group_name_H-M   'P 1'
#
loop_
_entity.id
_entity.type
_entity.pdbx_description
1 polymer ?
#
loop_
_entity_poly.entity_id
_entity_poly.type
_entity_poly.pdbx_seq_one_letter_code
_entity_poly.pdbx_strand_id
1 'polypeptide(L)'
;MASTLGDHDGSMPHYRVPGTARSSTAASTTSSSTRIALFNSLTPSSTALVSECVDTPYRPIPKTLKISWQWNKLRTFFLGNDGCSKMFAVSEHSGLFGRNSGSPCLLLHNGPTGKDEILAAAGETLRDGLSDPGVVESIVNVSAAPGSDIDTRVATEIVQALYDETEQCVVFRWAIETKQAETVQDCSFIREEFEWSMTPLQAAKDPKYCHEFKLYRTGDMKAPLEYLAMASWKEAAWKTCKIEFSDKAMQQNFGDRWSLMVVMSALRMWQLGRTGQASLEYVSN
;
A
#
# COMPACT_ATOMS: atom_id res chain seq x y z
N MET A 1 -6.87 -8.44 -51.83
CA MET A 1 -7.49 -8.04 -50.55
C MET A 1 -6.58 -8.55 -49.46
N ALA A 2 -5.74 -7.67 -48.92
CA ALA A 2 -4.81 -7.98 -47.85
C ALA A 2 -5.12 -7.00 -46.70
N SER A 3 -5.51 -7.55 -45.55
CA SER A 3 -5.84 -6.82 -44.34
C SER A 3 -4.58 -6.69 -43.47
N THR A 4 -4.11 -5.45 -43.34
CA THR A 4 -3.06 -5.04 -42.41
C THR A 4 -3.59 -5.00 -40.98
N LEU A 5 -3.03 -5.84 -40.12
CA LEU A 5 -3.11 -5.71 -38.66
C LEU A 5 -2.18 -4.58 -38.24
N GLY A 6 -2.73 -3.56 -37.60
CA GLY A 6 -1.96 -2.46 -37.00
C GLY A 6 -1.31 -2.92 -35.70
N ASP A 7 0.01 -2.79 -35.63
CA ASP A 7 0.78 -2.81 -34.40
C ASP A 7 0.34 -1.65 -33.51
N HIS A 8 -0.22 -1.94 -32.34
CA HIS A 8 -0.36 -0.96 -31.27
C HIS A 8 0.98 -0.86 -30.55
N ASP A 9 1.74 0.18 -30.91
CA ASP A 9 2.97 0.60 -30.25
C ASP A 9 2.68 0.97 -28.78
N GLY A 10 3.16 0.13 -27.86
CA GLY A 10 2.98 0.23 -26.41
C GLY A 10 3.95 1.21 -25.76
N SER A 11 3.96 2.46 -26.22
CA SER A 11 4.80 3.51 -25.62
C SER A 11 4.19 4.01 -24.30
N MET A 12 4.92 3.79 -23.20
CA MET A 12 4.57 4.22 -21.83
C MET A 12 5.01 5.68 -21.56
N PRO A 13 4.33 6.40 -20.65
CA PRO A 13 4.70 7.77 -20.32
C PRO A 13 6.08 7.83 -19.66
N HIS A 14 6.95 8.64 -20.26
CA HIS A 14 8.26 8.98 -19.72
C HIS A 14 8.10 9.96 -18.55
N TYR A 15 8.71 9.66 -17.40
CA TYR A 15 8.92 10.63 -16.32
C TYR A 15 9.68 11.84 -16.88
N ARG A 16 9.05 13.02 -16.96
CA ARG A 16 9.70 14.22 -17.50
C ARG A 16 10.08 15.15 -16.36
N VAL A 17 11.26 15.77 -16.47
CA VAL A 17 11.69 16.84 -15.57
C VAL A 17 10.75 18.06 -15.77
N PRO A 18 10.32 18.77 -14.71
CA PRO A 18 9.26 19.78 -14.82
C PRO A 18 9.66 20.97 -15.70
N GLY A 19 8.87 21.23 -16.74
CA GLY A 19 8.76 22.55 -17.34
C GLY A 19 7.62 23.30 -16.64
N THR A 20 7.95 24.38 -15.94
CA THR A 20 7.06 25.43 -15.37
C THR A 20 5.56 25.13 -15.37
N ALA A 21 5.05 24.65 -14.23
CA ALA A 21 3.62 24.43 -14.00
C ALA A 21 2.83 25.74 -14.07
N ARG A 22 1.68 25.70 -14.78
CA ARG A 22 0.65 26.75 -14.71
C ARG A 22 -0.22 26.49 -13.48
N SER A 23 -0.33 27.52 -12.65
CA SER A 23 -1.18 27.56 -11.47
C SER A 23 -2.66 27.57 -11.86
N SER A 24 -3.45 26.68 -11.26
CA SER A 24 -4.90 26.83 -11.15
C SER A 24 -5.38 26.32 -9.79
N THR A 25 -5.65 27.28 -8.92
CA THR A 25 -6.28 27.19 -7.61
C THR A 25 -7.72 26.66 -7.66
N ALA A 26 -8.01 25.62 -6.86
CA ALA A 26 -9.07 25.60 -5.82
C ALA A 26 -9.36 24.14 -5.39
N ALA A 27 -8.46 23.51 -4.63
CA ALA A 27 -8.77 22.26 -3.93
C ALA A 27 -9.36 22.61 -2.55
N SER A 28 -10.53 22.07 -2.23
CA SER A 28 -11.12 22.19 -0.89
C SER A 28 -10.25 21.45 0.12
N THR A 29 -9.50 22.21 0.90
CA THR A 29 -8.54 21.75 1.92
C THR A 29 -9.25 21.27 3.18
N THR A 30 -9.99 20.17 3.09
CA THR A 30 -10.26 19.36 4.28
C THR A 30 -8.97 18.63 4.63
N SER A 31 -8.39 18.89 5.80
CA SER A 31 -7.13 18.28 6.20
C SER A 31 -7.22 16.75 6.15
N SER A 32 -6.14 16.07 5.75
CA SER A 32 -6.07 14.61 5.58
C SER A 32 -6.56 13.85 6.81
N SER A 33 -6.22 14.33 8.01
CA SER A 33 -6.70 13.78 9.28
C SER A 33 -8.23 13.88 9.43
N THR A 34 -8.84 14.95 8.91
CA THR A 34 -10.30 15.11 8.90
C THR A 34 -10.96 14.16 7.90
N ARG A 35 -10.34 13.88 6.74
CA ARG A 35 -10.87 12.91 5.78
C ARG A 35 -10.76 11.46 6.28
N ILE A 36 -9.64 11.09 6.89
CA ILE A 36 -9.48 9.78 7.54
C ILE A 36 -10.54 9.62 8.66
N ALA A 37 -10.74 10.66 9.47
CA ALA A 37 -11.78 10.65 10.51
C ALA A 37 -13.20 10.55 9.93
N LEU A 38 -13.50 11.25 8.83
CA LEU A 38 -14.79 11.20 8.14
C LEU A 38 -15.07 9.80 7.57
N PHE A 39 -14.09 9.15 6.95
CA PHE A 39 -14.30 7.80 6.44
C PHE A 39 -14.52 6.77 7.55
N ASN A 40 -13.82 6.89 8.67
CA ASN A 40 -14.04 6.02 9.83
C ASN A 40 -15.45 6.17 10.42
N SER A 41 -16.20 7.21 10.06
CA SER A 41 -17.62 7.37 10.41
C SER A 41 -18.59 6.63 9.45
N LEU A 42 -18.11 6.14 8.31
CA LEU A 42 -18.90 5.36 7.35
C LEU A 42 -18.99 3.88 7.80
N THR A 43 -20.13 3.23 7.53
CA THR A 43 -20.35 1.84 7.93
C THR A 43 -19.41 0.87 7.20
N PRO A 44 -18.65 0.00 7.91
CA PRO A 44 -17.55 -0.79 7.35
C PRO A 44 -17.94 -1.88 6.34
N SER A 45 -19.21 -2.32 6.31
CA SER A 45 -19.63 -3.49 5.53
C SER A 45 -19.81 -3.25 4.02
N SER A 46 -20.03 -2.01 3.58
CA SER A 46 -20.26 -1.72 2.15
C SER A 46 -18.96 -1.51 1.37
N THR A 47 -17.81 -1.34 2.03
CA THR A 47 -16.54 -0.93 1.39
C THR A 47 -15.47 -2.01 1.39
N ALA A 48 -15.64 -3.09 2.15
CA ALA A 48 -14.64 -4.16 2.26
C ALA A 48 -14.49 -4.96 0.95
N LEU A 49 -13.24 -5.23 0.56
CA LEU A 49 -12.88 -6.05 -0.60
C LEU A 49 -13.11 -7.54 -0.34
N VAL A 50 -13.03 -7.95 0.93
CA VAL A 50 -13.12 -9.33 1.40
C VAL A 50 -13.98 -9.38 2.66
N SER A 51 -14.64 -10.52 2.88
CA SER A 51 -15.52 -10.72 4.03
C SER A 51 -14.76 -11.10 5.31
N GLU A 52 -13.54 -11.60 5.19
CA GLU A 52 -12.74 -12.08 6.32
C GLU A 52 -11.24 -11.92 6.03
N CYS A 53 -10.48 -11.62 7.09
CA CYS A 53 -9.03 -11.64 7.11
C CYS A 53 -8.57 -12.38 8.38
N VAL A 54 -7.58 -13.25 8.25
CA VAL A 54 -6.99 -13.96 9.40
C VAL A 54 -6.13 -13.01 10.22
N ASP A 55 -6.18 -13.16 11.54
CA ASP A 55 -5.51 -12.26 12.47
C ASP A 55 -3.98 -12.32 12.44
N THR A 56 -3.43 -13.50 12.17
CA THR A 56 -2.01 -13.79 12.32
C THR A 56 -1.49 -14.61 11.15
N PRO A 57 -0.31 -14.27 10.61
CA PRO A 57 0.31 -15.07 9.57
C PRO A 57 0.83 -16.41 10.13
N TYR A 58 0.68 -17.51 9.38
CA TYR A 58 1.23 -18.83 9.73
C TYR A 58 2.74 -18.81 9.93
N ARG A 59 3.42 -17.84 9.32
CA ARG A 59 4.84 -17.59 9.47
C ARG A 59 5.05 -16.10 9.73
N PRO A 60 5.94 -15.71 10.65
CA PRO A 60 6.26 -14.30 10.86
C PRO A 60 6.69 -13.62 9.57
N ILE A 61 6.26 -12.37 9.39
CA ILE A 61 6.75 -11.52 8.31
C ILE A 61 8.25 -11.27 8.53
N PRO A 62 9.13 -11.65 7.58
CA PRO A 62 10.55 -11.46 7.74
C PRO A 62 10.94 -9.99 7.59
N LYS A 63 12.13 -9.63 8.12
CA LYS A 63 12.70 -8.27 8.00
C LYS A 63 12.74 -7.76 6.55
N THR A 64 12.98 -8.64 5.58
CA THR A 64 13.03 -8.28 4.16
C THR A 64 12.13 -9.18 3.36
N LEU A 65 11.26 -8.57 2.55
CA LEU A 65 10.41 -9.22 1.57
C LEU A 65 10.77 -8.73 0.17
N LYS A 66 10.77 -9.65 -0.79
CA LYS A 66 10.95 -9.38 -2.20
C LYS A 66 9.88 -10.11 -3.00
N ILE A 67 9.41 -9.48 -4.06
CA ILE A 67 8.58 -10.17 -5.04
C ILE A 67 9.42 -11.23 -5.76
N SER A 68 8.92 -12.45 -5.81
CA SER A 68 9.35 -13.47 -6.75
C SER A 68 8.22 -13.78 -7.72
N TRP A 69 8.54 -13.76 -9.01
CA TRP A 69 7.57 -13.97 -10.09
C TRP A 69 7.62 -15.41 -10.58
N GLN A 70 6.44 -16.01 -10.81
CA GLN A 70 6.31 -17.21 -11.62
C GLN A 70 5.30 -16.97 -12.73
N TRP A 71 5.72 -17.22 -13.97
CA TRP A 71 4.83 -17.09 -15.12
C TRP A 71 3.99 -18.36 -15.25
N ASN A 72 2.85 -18.40 -14.58
CA ASN A 72 1.74 -19.27 -14.98
C ASN A 72 0.52 -18.40 -15.28
N LYS A 73 -0.53 -18.96 -15.89
CA LYS A 73 -1.72 -18.22 -16.38
C LYS A 73 -2.52 -17.51 -15.26
N LEU A 74 -2.09 -17.59 -14.00
CA LEU A 74 -2.71 -16.93 -12.86
C LEU A 74 -1.97 -15.61 -12.59
N ARG A 75 -2.72 -14.53 -12.37
CA ARG A 75 -2.19 -13.23 -11.91
C ARG A 75 -1.76 -13.36 -10.45
N THR A 76 -0.73 -14.16 -10.17
CA THR A 76 -0.26 -14.43 -8.81
C THR A 76 1.26 -14.39 -8.78
N PHE A 77 1.80 -13.64 -7.83
CA PHE A 77 3.22 -13.60 -7.52
C PHE A 77 3.44 -13.96 -6.06
N PHE A 78 4.69 -14.12 -5.64
CA PHE A 78 5.01 -14.50 -4.28
C PHE A 78 5.83 -13.43 -3.59
N LEU A 79 5.64 -13.32 -2.28
CA LEU A 79 6.52 -12.61 -1.38
C LEU A 79 7.33 -13.61 -0.57
N GLY A 80 8.61 -13.29 -0.40
CA GLY A 80 9.52 -14.10 0.39
C GLY A 80 10.84 -13.38 0.65
N ASN A 81 11.74 -14.05 1.36
CA ASN A 81 13.09 -13.56 1.63
C ASN A 81 14.12 -14.38 0.84
N ASP A 82 15.41 -14.12 1.07
CA ASP A 82 16.50 -14.80 0.35
C ASP A 82 16.60 -16.30 0.70
N GLY A 83 16.08 -16.73 1.87
CA GLY A 83 16.05 -18.14 2.27
C GLY A 83 14.80 -18.90 1.78
N CYS A 84 13.70 -18.21 1.55
CA CYS A 84 12.44 -18.78 1.06
C CYS A 84 11.73 -17.74 0.20
N SER A 85 11.82 -17.87 -1.12
CA SER A 85 11.25 -16.89 -2.07
C SER A 85 9.73 -17.00 -2.24
N LYS A 86 9.10 -18.04 -1.67
CA LYS A 86 7.66 -18.30 -1.73
C LYS A 86 7.10 -18.55 -0.33
N MET A 87 6.95 -17.48 0.44
CA MET A 87 6.35 -17.55 1.78
C MET A 87 4.86 -17.24 1.73
N PHE A 88 4.49 -16.21 0.97
CA PHE A 88 3.11 -15.73 0.84
C PHE A 88 2.78 -15.55 -0.65
N ALA A 89 1.62 -16.04 -1.08
CA ALA A 89 1.08 -15.76 -2.40
C ALA A 89 0.35 -14.41 -2.38
N VAL A 90 0.44 -13.68 -3.47
CA VAL A 90 -0.31 -12.45 -3.72
C VAL A 90 -1.07 -12.59 -5.02
N SER A 91 -2.40 -12.61 -4.95
CA SER A 91 -3.27 -12.65 -6.13
C SER A 91 -3.69 -11.25 -6.54
N GLU A 92 -3.53 -10.92 -7.83
CA GLU A 92 -3.93 -9.65 -8.42
C GLU A 92 -5.20 -9.84 -9.27
N HIS A 93 -6.27 -9.18 -8.87
CA HIS A 93 -7.53 -9.15 -9.59
C HIS A 93 -7.64 -7.85 -10.38
N SER A 94 -7.96 -7.95 -11.67
CA SER A 94 -8.07 -6.78 -12.57
C SER A 94 -9.49 -6.23 -12.68
N GLY A 95 -10.41 -6.62 -11.80
CA GLY A 95 -11.80 -6.17 -11.81
C GLY A 95 -12.73 -6.77 -12.89
N LEU A 96 -12.17 -7.23 -14.01
CA LEU A 96 -12.93 -7.77 -15.17
C LEU A 96 -13.52 -9.17 -14.97
N PHE A 97 -13.03 -9.95 -14.00
CA PHE A 97 -13.49 -11.33 -13.78
C PHE A 97 -13.53 -11.67 -12.27
N GLY A 98 -14.72 -11.62 -11.67
CA GLY A 98 -15.04 -12.43 -10.47
C GLY A 98 -15.42 -11.70 -9.17
N ARG A 99 -16.68 -11.91 -8.79
CA ARG A 99 -17.25 -12.19 -7.46
C ARG A 99 -17.22 -11.18 -6.30
N ASN A 100 -16.58 -10.01 -6.37
CA ASN A 100 -16.90 -8.85 -5.51
C ASN A 100 -16.37 -7.54 -6.16
N SER A 101 -17.20 -6.50 -6.13
CA SER A 101 -17.04 -5.10 -6.59
C SER A 101 -16.49 -4.76 -7.99
N GLY A 102 -15.83 -5.67 -8.72
CA GLY A 102 -15.32 -5.37 -10.07
C GLY A 102 -14.17 -4.35 -10.11
N SER A 103 -13.65 -3.92 -8.96
CA SER A 103 -12.48 -3.04 -8.85
C SER A 103 -11.18 -3.84 -8.77
N PRO A 104 -10.06 -3.32 -9.30
CA PRO A 104 -8.76 -3.97 -9.15
C PRO A 104 -8.35 -4.11 -7.68
N CYS A 105 -7.85 -5.29 -7.29
CA CYS A 105 -7.37 -5.54 -5.93
C CYS A 105 -6.20 -6.52 -5.87
N LEU A 106 -5.44 -6.44 -4.77
CA LEU A 106 -4.40 -7.37 -4.37
C LEU A 106 -4.89 -8.14 -3.14
N LEU A 107 -4.74 -9.46 -3.14
CA LEU A 107 -5.03 -10.34 -2.00
C LEU A 107 -3.74 -10.99 -1.53
N LEU A 108 -3.35 -10.74 -0.28
CA LEU A 108 -2.24 -11.42 0.38
C LEU A 108 -2.76 -12.66 1.09
N HIS A 109 -2.22 -13.82 0.72
CA HIS A 109 -2.60 -15.10 1.29
C HIS A 109 -1.67 -15.50 2.43
N ASN A 110 -2.22 -16.23 3.40
CA ASN A 110 -1.56 -16.75 4.59
C ASN A 110 -0.65 -17.95 4.28
N GLY A 111 0.01 -17.96 3.14
CA GLY A 111 0.79 -19.11 2.69
C GLY A 111 1.12 -19.03 1.21
N PRO A 112 1.86 -20.00 0.68
CA PRO A 112 2.43 -19.95 -0.66
C PRO A 112 1.42 -20.29 -1.76
N THR A 113 0.11 -20.35 -1.48
CA THR A 113 -0.91 -20.68 -2.46
C THR A 113 -2.08 -19.70 -2.39
N GLY A 114 -2.74 -19.46 -3.53
CA GLY A 114 -3.97 -18.65 -3.57
C GLY A 114 -5.20 -19.34 -2.95
N LYS A 115 -5.01 -20.51 -2.31
CA LYS A 115 -6.05 -21.22 -1.54
C LYS A 115 -5.87 -21.05 -0.04
N ASP A 116 -4.70 -20.58 0.40
CA ASP A 116 -4.49 -20.24 1.80
C ASP A 116 -5.37 -19.05 2.16
N GLU A 117 -5.77 -18.98 3.42
CA GLU A 117 -6.67 -17.95 3.95
C GLU A 117 -6.14 -16.54 3.68
N ILE A 118 -7.00 -15.53 3.60
CA ILE A 118 -6.57 -14.17 3.25
C ILE A 118 -6.07 -13.46 4.51
N LEU A 119 -4.85 -12.92 4.47
CA LEU A 119 -4.32 -12.07 5.55
C LEU A 119 -4.77 -10.62 5.40
N ALA A 120 -4.77 -10.14 4.17
CA ALA A 120 -5.11 -8.77 3.87
C ALA A 120 -5.48 -8.59 2.40
N ALA A 121 -6.23 -7.53 2.10
CA ALA A 121 -6.55 -7.12 0.74
C ALA A 121 -6.27 -5.63 0.56
N ALA A 122 -5.94 -5.19 -0.66
CA ALA A 122 -5.81 -3.77 -0.96
C ALA A 122 -6.38 -3.47 -2.35
N GLY A 123 -7.02 -2.31 -2.50
CA GLY A 123 -7.74 -1.97 -3.73
C GLY A 123 -8.21 -0.52 -3.74
N GLU A 124 -9.03 -0.18 -4.72
CA GLU A 124 -9.62 1.15 -4.83
C GLU A 124 -10.75 1.34 -3.81
N THR A 125 -10.91 2.57 -3.33
CA THR A 125 -12.16 2.97 -2.67
C THR A 125 -13.32 2.81 -3.67
N LEU A 126 -14.50 2.46 -3.17
CA LEU A 126 -15.71 2.62 -3.97
C LEU A 126 -15.87 4.12 -4.20
N ARG A 127 -15.67 4.56 -5.46
CA ARG A 127 -15.94 5.92 -5.88
C ARG A 127 -17.44 6.14 -5.81
N ASP A 128 -17.94 6.59 -4.67
CA ASP A 128 -19.20 7.30 -4.67
C ASP A 128 -18.94 8.60 -5.43
N GLY A 129 -19.83 9.04 -6.32
CA GLY A 129 -19.59 10.09 -7.34
C GLY A 129 -19.22 11.49 -6.80
N LEU A 130 -18.90 11.60 -5.51
CA LEU A 130 -18.46 12.74 -4.73
C LEU A 130 -16.94 12.76 -4.47
N SER A 131 -16.20 11.70 -4.79
CA SER A 131 -14.74 11.66 -4.66
C SER A 131 -14.09 12.64 -5.64
N ASP A 132 -13.24 13.53 -5.12
CA ASP A 132 -12.46 14.46 -5.93
C ASP A 132 -11.53 13.66 -6.87
N PRO A 133 -11.65 13.82 -8.20
CA PRO A 133 -10.89 13.03 -9.17
C PRO A 133 -9.37 13.18 -9.06
N GLY A 134 -8.86 14.20 -8.36
CA GLY A 134 -7.43 14.36 -8.06
C GLY A 134 -6.94 13.56 -6.85
N VAL A 135 -7.83 12.99 -6.03
CA VAL A 135 -7.44 12.29 -4.79
C VAL A 135 -7.21 10.81 -5.06
N VAL A 136 -5.97 10.36 -4.93
CA VAL A 136 -5.61 8.93 -4.97
C VAL A 136 -5.83 8.32 -3.60
N GLU A 137 -6.97 7.64 -3.44
CA GLU A 137 -7.27 6.84 -2.25
C GLU A 137 -7.29 5.35 -2.59
N SER A 138 -6.82 4.56 -1.64
CA SER A 138 -6.92 3.11 -1.66
C SER A 138 -7.41 2.63 -0.30
N ILE A 139 -8.06 1.48 -0.30
CA ILE A 139 -8.42 0.79 0.94
C ILE A 139 -7.48 -0.40 1.14
N VAL A 140 -7.22 -0.71 2.41
CA VAL A 140 -6.54 -1.91 2.85
C VAL A 140 -7.44 -2.60 3.87
N ASN A 141 -7.86 -3.83 3.56
CA ASN A 141 -8.51 -4.70 4.52
C ASN A 141 -7.47 -5.52 5.27
N VAL A 142 -7.58 -5.52 6.59
CA VAL A 142 -6.84 -6.38 7.52
C VAL A 142 -7.84 -6.99 8.49
N SER A 143 -7.39 -7.92 9.33
CA SER A 143 -8.25 -8.43 10.39
C SER A 143 -8.80 -7.32 11.28
N ALA A 144 -9.92 -7.61 11.92
CA ALA A 144 -10.65 -6.65 12.75
C ALA A 144 -9.76 -6.09 13.88
N ALA A 145 -10.08 -4.87 14.30
CA ALA A 145 -9.34 -4.24 15.38
C ALA A 145 -9.52 -4.99 16.71
N PRO A 146 -8.48 -5.05 17.56
CA PRO A 146 -8.64 -5.56 18.91
C PRO A 146 -9.78 -4.84 19.64
N GLY A 147 -10.67 -5.60 20.29
CA GLY A 147 -11.83 -5.04 20.98
C GLY A 147 -13.00 -4.63 20.08
N SER A 148 -12.96 -4.97 18.78
CA SER A 148 -14.11 -4.84 17.89
C SER A 148 -15.24 -5.83 18.23
N ASP A 149 -16.44 -5.55 17.71
CA ASP A 149 -17.58 -6.45 17.85
C ASP A 149 -17.26 -7.84 17.29
N ILE A 150 -17.76 -8.90 17.93
CA ILE A 150 -17.51 -10.31 17.60
C ILE A 150 -17.91 -10.64 16.16
N ASP A 151 -18.89 -9.92 15.62
CA ASP A 151 -19.35 -10.08 14.23
C ASP A 151 -18.46 -9.36 13.21
N THR A 152 -17.57 -8.46 13.65
CA THR A 152 -16.62 -7.76 12.77
C THR A 152 -15.40 -8.64 12.53
N ARG A 153 -15.24 -9.12 11.29
CA ARG A 153 -14.09 -9.96 10.88
C ARG A 153 -12.99 -9.20 10.15
N VAL A 154 -13.29 -7.98 9.69
CA VAL A 154 -12.40 -7.17 8.85
C VAL A 154 -12.47 -5.72 9.28
N ALA A 155 -11.32 -5.07 9.37
CA ALA A 155 -11.19 -3.62 9.40
C ALA A 155 -10.81 -3.10 8.01
N THR A 156 -11.35 -1.95 7.61
CA THR A 156 -11.02 -1.27 6.35
C THR A 156 -10.27 0.02 6.67
N GLU A 157 -9.00 0.09 6.30
CA GLU A 157 -8.15 1.27 6.49
C GLU A 157 -7.94 2.02 5.18
N ILE A 158 -7.89 3.35 5.21
CA ILE A 158 -7.52 4.14 4.02
C ILE A 158 -6.01 4.34 3.96
N VAL A 159 -5.48 4.19 2.75
CA VAL A 159 -4.19 4.72 2.33
C VAL A 159 -4.44 5.87 1.36
N GLN A 160 -4.12 7.10 1.77
CA GLN A 160 -4.34 8.31 0.99
C GLN A 160 -3.01 8.84 0.46
N ALA A 161 -2.91 9.06 -0.86
CA ALA A 161 -1.79 9.76 -1.45
C ALA A 161 -1.98 11.28 -1.36
N LEU A 162 -0.91 11.99 -1.06
CA LEU A 162 -0.88 13.43 -0.89
C LEU A 162 0.41 14.01 -1.46
N TYR A 163 0.37 15.28 -1.83
CA TYR A 163 1.57 16.05 -2.12
C TYR A 163 2.02 16.80 -0.86
N ASP A 164 3.24 16.54 -0.40
CA ASP A 164 3.86 17.33 0.67
C ASP A 164 4.54 18.55 0.03
N GLU A 165 3.96 19.73 0.23
CA GLU A 165 4.48 20.99 -0.33
C GLU A 165 5.84 21.39 0.26
N THR A 166 6.13 20.99 1.49
CA THR A 166 7.37 21.36 2.20
C THR A 166 8.54 20.54 1.66
N GLU A 167 8.35 19.23 1.57
CA GLU A 167 9.36 18.29 1.08
C GLU A 167 9.32 18.11 -0.45
N GLN A 168 8.34 18.72 -1.12
CA GLN A 168 8.07 18.62 -2.55
C GLN A 168 8.04 17.18 -3.07
N CYS A 169 7.35 16.30 -2.34
CA CYS A 169 7.34 14.87 -2.63
C CYS A 169 5.94 14.25 -2.47
N VAL A 170 5.77 13.07 -3.04
CA VAL A 170 4.55 12.27 -2.84
C VAL A 170 4.65 11.55 -1.50
N VAL A 171 3.57 11.62 -0.72
CA VAL A 171 3.44 10.87 0.52
C VAL A 171 2.18 10.02 0.53
N PHE A 172 2.20 8.89 1.23
CA PHE A 172 1.02 8.06 1.47
C PHE A 172 0.77 7.91 2.97
N ARG A 173 -0.37 8.40 3.46
CA ARG A 173 -0.76 8.37 4.87
C ARG A 173 -1.80 7.31 5.16
N TRP A 174 -1.69 6.70 6.32
CA TRP A 174 -2.64 5.72 6.85
C TRP A 174 -2.50 5.65 8.38
N ALA A 175 -3.50 5.08 9.05
CA ALA A 175 -3.48 4.87 10.48
C ALA A 175 -3.93 3.45 10.83
N ILE A 176 -3.43 2.92 11.95
CA ILE A 176 -3.87 1.63 12.48
C ILE A 176 -3.62 1.53 13.98
N GLU A 177 -4.35 0.64 14.66
CA GLU A 177 -4.05 0.25 16.03
C GLU A 177 -2.75 -0.54 16.13
N THR A 178 -1.85 -0.10 17.01
CA THR A 178 -0.57 -0.73 17.31
C THR A 178 -0.51 -1.16 18.77
N LYS A 179 0.30 -2.19 19.04
CA LYS A 179 0.51 -2.71 20.39
C LYS A 179 1.37 -1.73 21.20
N GLN A 180 0.90 -1.30 22.36
CA GLN A 180 1.60 -0.33 23.22
C GLN A 180 2.26 -1.00 24.43
N ALA A 181 1.53 -1.82 25.17
CA ALA A 181 2.06 -2.53 26.32
C ALA A 181 1.38 -3.90 26.45
N GLU A 182 2.18 -4.91 26.76
CA GLU A 182 1.70 -6.25 27.12
C GLU A 182 1.86 -6.44 28.61
N THR A 183 0.74 -6.53 29.32
CA THR A 183 0.72 -7.02 30.70
C THR A 183 0.30 -8.48 30.69
N VAL A 184 0.51 -9.19 31.81
CA VAL A 184 0.19 -10.62 31.94
C VAL A 184 -1.30 -10.93 31.68
N GLN A 185 -2.17 -9.93 31.75
CA GLN A 185 -3.63 -10.07 31.62
C GLN A 185 -4.26 -9.24 30.51
N ASP A 186 -3.55 -8.27 29.92
CA ASP A 186 -4.12 -7.39 28.91
C ASP A 186 -3.07 -6.79 27.96
N CYS A 187 -3.46 -6.61 26.71
CA CYS A 187 -2.69 -5.90 25.68
C CYS A 187 -3.40 -4.59 25.36
N SER A 188 -2.76 -3.46 25.66
CA SER A 188 -3.30 -2.16 25.25
C SER A 188 -2.90 -1.83 23.81
N PHE A 189 -3.87 -1.27 23.08
CA PHE A 189 -3.68 -0.80 21.71
C PHE A 189 -3.93 0.70 21.62
N ILE A 190 -3.15 1.37 20.77
CA ILE A 190 -3.30 2.80 20.47
C ILE A 190 -3.36 2.98 18.96
N ARG A 191 -4.23 3.86 18.48
CA ARG A 191 -4.28 4.19 17.05
C ARG A 191 -3.18 5.20 16.71
N GLU A 192 -2.26 4.80 15.85
CA GLU A 192 -1.15 5.61 15.39
C GLU A 192 -1.26 5.91 13.90
N GLU A 193 -0.73 7.05 13.47
CA GLU A 193 -0.67 7.46 12.06
C GLU A 193 0.75 7.28 11.52
N PHE A 194 0.86 6.84 10.28
CA PHE A 194 2.11 6.58 9.59
C PHE A 194 2.09 7.19 8.19
N GLU A 195 3.28 7.53 7.70
CA GLU A 195 3.46 8.15 6.40
C GLU A 195 4.63 7.50 5.64
N TRP A 196 4.34 6.99 4.44
CA TRP A 196 5.36 6.72 3.45
C TRP A 196 5.74 8.02 2.74
N SER A 197 6.97 8.49 2.87
CA SER A 197 7.47 9.63 2.10
C SER A 197 8.36 9.15 0.96
N MET A 198 8.13 9.67 -0.25
CA MET A 198 8.99 9.42 -1.40
C MET A 198 10.38 9.98 -1.14
N THR A 199 11.41 9.17 -1.32
CA THR A 199 12.79 9.62 -1.25
C THR A 199 13.12 10.36 -2.55
N PRO A 200 13.65 11.60 -2.47
CA PRO A 200 14.08 12.34 -3.67
C PRO A 200 15.08 11.52 -4.48
N LEU A 201 14.99 11.59 -5.82
CA LEU A 201 15.84 10.82 -6.73
C LEU A 201 17.34 11.02 -6.45
N GLN A 202 17.75 12.22 -6.04
CA GLN A 202 19.13 12.57 -5.73
C GLN A 202 19.63 11.92 -4.42
N ALA A 203 18.71 11.51 -3.54
CA ALA A 203 18.99 10.86 -2.26
C ALA A 203 18.85 9.34 -2.31
N ALA A 204 18.38 8.77 -3.43
CA ALA A 204 18.25 7.33 -3.61
C ALA A 204 19.64 6.65 -3.61
N LYS A 205 19.81 5.66 -2.72
CA LYS A 205 21.11 4.98 -2.55
C LYS A 205 21.47 4.04 -3.69
N ASP A 206 20.47 3.41 -4.30
CA ASP A 206 20.65 2.55 -5.47
C ASP A 206 19.92 3.16 -6.67
N PRO A 207 20.64 3.71 -7.67
CA PRO A 207 20.04 4.27 -8.88
C PRO A 207 19.15 3.28 -9.63
N LYS A 208 19.33 1.97 -9.42
CA LYS A 208 18.47 0.94 -10.04
C LYS A 208 17.10 0.88 -9.39
N TYR A 209 16.97 1.23 -8.10
CA TYR A 209 15.72 1.30 -7.34
C TYR A 209 15.33 2.76 -7.12
N CYS A 210 15.14 3.48 -8.23
CA CYS A 210 14.87 4.92 -8.22
C CYS A 210 13.52 5.31 -7.58
N HIS A 211 12.59 4.36 -7.43
CA HIS A 211 11.36 4.58 -6.67
C HIS A 211 11.55 4.01 -5.27
N GLU A 212 11.98 4.84 -4.32
CA GLU A 212 12.20 4.50 -2.92
C GLU A 212 11.24 5.32 -2.04
N PHE A 213 10.56 4.66 -1.11
CA PHE A 213 9.72 5.29 -0.10
C PHE A 213 10.15 4.82 1.28
N LYS A 214 10.14 5.74 2.25
CA LYS A 214 10.46 5.44 3.65
C LYS A 214 9.26 5.72 4.52
N LEU A 215 8.96 4.77 5.40
CA LEU A 215 7.85 4.86 6.34
C LEU A 215 8.31 5.54 7.63
N TYR A 216 7.55 6.51 8.09
CA TYR A 216 7.73 7.18 9.38
C TYR A 216 6.44 7.11 10.18
N ARG A 217 6.57 7.17 11.51
CA ARG A 217 5.44 7.48 12.38
C ARG A 217 5.17 8.98 12.30
N THR A 218 3.92 9.39 12.12
CA THR A 218 3.56 10.81 12.04
C THR A 218 3.83 11.48 13.39
N GLY A 219 4.47 12.66 13.35
CA GLY A 219 4.87 13.41 14.54
C GLY A 219 6.30 13.12 15.03
N ASP A 220 6.90 12.00 14.62
CA ASP A 220 8.33 11.76 14.83
C ASP A 220 9.16 12.66 13.89
N MET A 221 10.37 13.03 14.35
CA MET A 221 11.34 13.73 13.51
C MET A 221 11.78 12.82 12.35
N LYS A 222 11.63 13.29 11.11
CA LYS A 222 12.09 12.58 9.91
C LYS A 222 13.62 12.68 9.77
N ALA A 223 14.35 11.80 10.43
CA ALA A 223 15.78 11.62 10.18
C ALA A 223 16.01 10.52 9.13
N PRO A 224 16.98 10.66 8.21
CA PRO A 224 17.22 9.70 7.10
C PRO A 224 17.46 8.25 7.52
N LEU A 225 17.83 8.02 8.78
CA LEU A 225 18.12 6.71 9.37
C LEU A 225 17.04 6.22 10.35
N GLU A 226 16.01 7.03 10.63
CA GLU A 226 14.97 6.72 11.63
C GLU A 226 13.64 6.28 11.00
N TYR A 227 13.68 5.78 9.77
CA TYR A 227 12.50 5.18 9.13
C TYR A 227 12.17 3.82 9.76
N LEU A 228 10.90 3.46 9.75
CA LEU A 228 10.38 2.18 10.26
C LEU A 228 10.45 1.07 9.22
N ALA A 229 10.18 1.41 7.96
CA ALA A 229 10.29 0.50 6.83
C ALA A 229 10.67 1.26 5.55
N MET A 230 11.14 0.53 4.55
CA MET A 230 11.47 1.05 3.23
C MET A 230 10.85 0.16 2.16
N ALA A 231 10.21 0.77 1.18
CA ALA A 231 9.71 0.10 -0.02
C ALA A 231 10.44 0.65 -1.23
N SER A 232 10.93 -0.24 -2.11
CA SER A 232 11.58 0.21 -3.34
C SER A 232 11.40 -0.71 -4.54
N TRP A 233 11.39 -0.12 -5.74
CA TRP A 233 11.30 -0.82 -7.01
C TRP A 233 12.06 -0.11 -8.12
N LYS A 234 12.36 -0.86 -9.19
CA LYS A 234 13.08 -0.32 -10.36
C LYS A 234 12.11 0.27 -11.39
N GLU A 235 12.50 1.35 -12.05
CA GLU A 235 11.71 2.05 -13.08
C GLU A 235 11.18 1.12 -14.19
N ALA A 236 12.08 0.34 -14.79
CA ALA A 236 11.77 -0.52 -15.93
C ALA A 236 11.49 -1.98 -15.53
N ALA A 237 11.49 -2.31 -14.24
CA ALA A 237 11.25 -3.68 -13.78
C ALA A 237 10.04 -3.74 -12.85
N TRP A 238 8.87 -3.67 -13.47
CA TRP A 238 7.57 -3.85 -12.82
C TRP A 238 7.44 -5.19 -12.06
N LYS A 239 8.37 -6.13 -12.21
CA LYS A 239 8.45 -7.39 -11.46
C LYS A 239 9.26 -7.29 -10.16
N THR A 240 9.74 -6.11 -9.81
CA THR A 240 10.57 -5.88 -8.62
C THR A 240 9.80 -5.02 -7.64
N CYS A 241 9.75 -5.48 -6.39
CA CYS A 241 9.42 -4.68 -5.23
C CYS A 241 10.18 -5.32 -4.07
N LYS A 242 10.87 -4.49 -3.29
CA LYS A 242 11.54 -4.87 -2.06
C LYS A 242 10.91 -4.08 -0.93
N ILE A 243 10.59 -4.77 0.16
CA ILE A 243 10.10 -4.19 1.40
C ILE A 243 11.10 -4.59 2.49
N GLU A 244 11.58 -3.62 3.26
CA GLU A 244 12.55 -3.83 4.31
C GLU A 244 12.13 -3.10 5.58
N PHE A 245 11.93 -3.85 6.66
CA PHE A 245 11.70 -3.32 7.99
C PHE A 245 13.03 -2.90 8.62
N SER A 246 13.06 -1.73 9.25
CA SER A 246 14.20 -1.26 10.03
C SER A 246 14.38 -2.06 11.31
N ASP A 247 15.58 -2.04 11.89
CA ASP A 247 15.82 -2.63 13.21
C ASP A 247 14.97 -1.97 14.30
N LYS A 248 14.74 -0.65 14.21
CA LYS A 248 13.85 0.10 15.12
C LYS A 248 12.43 -0.48 15.10
N ALA A 249 11.88 -0.74 13.91
CA ALA A 249 10.55 -1.32 13.78
C ALA A 249 10.47 -2.74 14.33
N MET A 250 11.48 -3.58 14.07
CA MET A 250 11.52 -4.95 14.58
C MET A 250 11.58 -4.99 16.11
N GLN A 251 12.23 -4.00 16.74
CA GLN A 251 12.34 -3.91 18.21
C GLN A 251 11.06 -3.36 18.87
N GLN A 252 10.35 -2.43 18.23
CA GLN A 252 9.16 -1.81 18.80
C GLN A 252 7.93 -2.74 18.84
N ASN A 253 7.91 -3.80 18.03
CA ASN A 253 6.85 -4.82 18.02
C ASN A 253 5.42 -4.24 17.95
N PHE A 254 5.15 -3.45 16.91
CA PHE A 254 3.84 -2.83 16.66
C PHE A 254 2.66 -3.81 16.48
N GLY A 255 2.95 -5.09 16.27
CA GLY A 255 1.97 -6.16 16.04
C GLY A 255 1.79 -6.56 14.57
N ASP A 256 1.07 -7.67 14.36
CA ASP A 256 0.89 -8.28 13.03
C ASP A 256 0.05 -7.40 12.10
N ARG A 257 -1.04 -6.78 12.60
CA ARG A 257 -1.88 -5.86 11.83
C ARG A 257 -1.09 -4.69 11.26
N TRP A 258 -0.21 -4.09 12.05
CA TRP A 258 0.71 -3.05 11.57
C TRP A 258 1.65 -3.59 10.49
N SER A 259 2.27 -4.75 10.72
CA SER A 259 3.18 -5.36 9.74
C SER A 259 2.48 -5.67 8.42
N LEU A 260 1.22 -6.13 8.46
CA LEU A 260 0.37 -6.32 7.29
C LEU A 260 0.05 -5.01 6.58
N MET A 261 -0.27 -3.93 7.32
CA MET A 261 -0.46 -2.60 6.72
C MET A 261 0.78 -2.10 6.00
N VAL A 262 1.97 -2.26 6.59
CA VAL A 262 3.24 -1.91 5.93
C VAL A 262 3.38 -2.65 4.61
N VAL A 263 3.18 -3.98 4.62
CA VAL A 263 3.32 -4.79 3.41
C VAL A 263 2.29 -4.42 2.35
N MET A 264 1.01 -4.30 2.72
CA MET A 264 -0.08 -4.05 1.77
C MET A 264 -0.06 -2.64 1.21
N SER A 265 0.24 -1.62 2.02
CA SER A 265 0.41 -0.24 1.54
C SER A 265 1.59 -0.14 0.57
N ALA A 266 2.73 -0.77 0.88
CA ALA A 266 3.88 -0.81 -0.04
C ALA A 266 3.56 -1.53 -1.36
N LEU A 267 2.87 -2.68 -1.31
CA LEU A 267 2.42 -3.39 -2.52
C LEU A 267 1.42 -2.56 -3.33
N ARG A 268 0.51 -1.86 -2.67
CA ARG A 268 -0.48 -1.00 -3.33
C ARG A 268 0.20 0.20 -4.00
N MET A 269 1.15 0.85 -3.31
CA MET A 269 1.97 1.92 -3.89
C MET A 269 2.76 1.43 -5.10
N TRP A 270 3.35 0.24 -5.05
CA TRP A 270 4.01 -0.38 -6.19
C TRP A 270 3.03 -0.64 -7.35
N GLN A 271 1.81 -1.10 -7.08
CA GLN A 271 0.77 -1.25 -8.10
C GLN A 271 0.37 0.09 -8.73
N LEU A 272 0.19 1.14 -7.94
CA LEU A 272 -0.09 2.50 -8.42
C LEU A 272 1.09 3.10 -9.19
N GLY A 273 2.33 2.76 -8.80
CA GLY A 273 3.54 3.16 -9.51
C GLY A 273 3.61 2.58 -10.93
N ARG A 274 3.09 1.36 -11.15
CA ARG A 274 3.00 0.76 -12.51
C ARG A 274 2.06 1.52 -13.45
N THR A 275 1.10 2.27 -12.92
CA THR A 275 0.14 3.09 -13.69
C THR A 275 0.46 4.58 -13.65
N GLY A 276 1.55 4.98 -12.99
CA GLY A 276 1.95 6.39 -12.83
C GLY A 276 1.18 7.15 -11.74
N GLN A 277 0.20 6.53 -11.08
CA GLN A 277 -0.66 7.17 -10.07
C GLN A 277 0.06 7.45 -8.74
N ALA A 278 1.26 6.90 -8.55
CA ALA A 278 2.13 7.21 -7.41
C ALA A 278 3.22 8.26 -7.75
N SER A 279 3.14 8.90 -8.92
CA SER A 279 4.12 9.90 -9.36
C SER A 279 3.77 11.30 -8.86
N LEU A 280 4.78 12.15 -8.75
CA LEU A 280 4.59 13.58 -8.42
C LEU A 280 3.63 14.25 -9.41
N GLU A 281 3.81 14.00 -10.71
CA GLU A 281 2.96 14.56 -11.77
C GLU A 281 1.48 14.20 -11.58
N TYR A 282 1.16 13.01 -11.08
CA TYR A 282 -0.24 12.62 -10.88
C TYR A 282 -0.82 13.22 -9.60
N VAL A 283 -0.06 13.22 -8.50
CA VAL A 283 -0.55 13.60 -7.17
C VAL A 283 -0.57 15.11 -6.94
N SER A 284 0.26 15.89 -7.68
CA SER A 284 0.28 17.35 -7.58
C SER A 284 -0.78 18.06 -8.42
N ASN A 285 -1.51 17.33 -9.26
CA ASN A 285 -2.51 17.86 -10.20
C ASN A 285 -3.94 17.65 -9.67
#